data_AF-A0A960XM78-F1
#
_entry.id   AF-A0A960XM78-F1
#
_cell.length_a   1.000
_cell.length_b   1.000
_cell.length_c   1.000
_cell.angle_alpha   90.00
_cell.angle_beta   90.00
_cell.angle_gamma   90.00
#
_symmetry.space_group_name_H-M   'P 1'
#
loop_
_entity.id
_entity.type
_entity.pdbx_description
1 polymer ?
#
loop_
_entity_poly.entity_id
_entity_poly.type
_entity_poly.pdbx_seq_one_letter_code
_entity_poly.pdbx_strand_id
1 'polypeptide(L)' 'MARTRHYVPAISRPVVAALYHEARRHRIPMTRLVDRLLTDSLLGTPGWRRASRDWPELVGHPCKDQPIG' A
#
# COMPACT_ATOMS: atom_id res chain seq x y z
N MET A 1 -1.16 7.80 -30.33
CA MET A 1 -0.42 7.79 -29.05
C MET A 1 -0.72 6.49 -28.32
N ALA A 2 0.28 5.67 -28.02
CA ALA A 2 0.11 4.46 -27.22
C ALA A 2 -0.28 4.86 -25.79
N ARG A 3 -1.44 4.46 -25.31
CA ARG A 3 -1.83 4.64 -23.90
C ARG A 3 -0.85 3.82 -23.05
N THR A 4 -0.11 4.47 -22.17
CA THR A 4 0.67 3.81 -21.12
C THR A 4 -0.28 2.94 -20.31
N ARG A 5 -0.23 1.61 -20.51
CA ARG A 5 -0.96 0.65 -19.68
C ARG A 5 -0.25 0.59 -18.34
N HIS A 6 -0.63 1.48 -17.43
CA HIS A 6 -0.31 1.29 -16.03
C HIS A 6 -1.00 0.01 -15.57
N TYR A 7 -0.23 -0.89 -14.94
CA TYR A 7 -0.83 -2.02 -14.24
C TYR A 7 -1.75 -1.46 -13.16
N VAL A 8 -3.05 -1.63 -13.34
CA VAL A 8 -4.05 -1.33 -12.32
C VAL A 8 -4.45 -2.70 -11.77
N PRO A 9 -4.04 -3.06 -10.55
CA PRO A 9 -4.56 -4.27 -9.92
C PRO A 9 -6.07 -4.15 -9.87
N ALA A 10 -6.78 -5.18 -10.34
CA ALA A 10 -8.23 -5.21 -10.35
C ALA A 10 -8.75 -5.39 -8.92
N ILE A 11 -8.85 -4.29 -8.17
CA ILE A 11 -9.48 -4.25 -6.86
C ILE A 11 -10.99 -4.15 -7.04
N SER A 12 -11.74 -4.98 -6.32
CA SER A 12 -13.19 -5.02 -6.45
C SER A 12 -13.83 -3.71 -5.96
N ARG A 13 -14.96 -3.31 -6.58
CA ARG A 13 -15.69 -2.08 -6.22
C ARG A 13 -16.06 -1.99 -4.72
N PRO A 14 -16.50 -3.09 -4.04
CA PRO A 14 -16.78 -3.05 -2.61
C PRO A 14 -15.55 -2.69 -1.77
N VAL A 15 -14.37 -3.20 -2.13
CA VAL A 15 -13.12 -2.91 -1.42
C VAL A 15 -12.71 -1.45 -1.63
N VAL A 16 -12.83 -0.93 -2.86
CA VAL A 16 -12.57 0.49 -3.12
C VAL A 16 -13.48 1.40 -2.30
N ALA A 17 -14.78 1.06 -2.20
CA ALA A 17 -15.72 1.83 -1.37
C ALA A 17 -15.33 1.78 0.11
N ALA A 18 -14.98 0.61 0.64
CA ALA A 18 -14.53 0.46 2.03
C ALA A 18 -13.26 1.28 2.31
N LEU A 19 -12.26 1.20 1.42
CA LEU A 19 -11.02 1.97 1.52
C LEU A 19 -11.29 3.48 1.52
N TYR A 20 -12.19 3.96 0.67
CA TYR A 20 -12.55 5.38 0.62
C TYR A 20 -13.17 5.86 1.94
N HIS A 21 -14.16 5.13 2.47
CA HIS A 21 -14.83 5.52 3.71
C HIS A 21 -13.91 5.45 4.93
N GLU A 22 -13.09 4.41 5.01
CA GLU A 22 -12.15 4.24 6.13
C GLU A 22 -11.03 5.29 6.08
N ALA A 23 -10.46 5.57 4.90
CA ALA A 23 -9.46 6.63 4.74
C ALA A 23 -10.02 8.01 5.13
N ARG A 24 -11.28 8.29 4.74
CA ARG A 24 -11.99 9.52 5.13
C ARG A 24 -12.22 9.59 6.64
N ARG A 25 -12.59 8.48 7.29
CA ARG A 25 -12.75 8.40 8.75
C ARG A 25 -11.45 8.72 9.49
N HIS A 26 -10.33 8.20 9.02
CA HIS A 26 -8.99 8.45 9.58
C HIS A 26 -8.35 9.77 9.12
N ARG A 27 -8.99 10.50 8.19
CA ARG A 27 -8.46 11.75 7.59
C ARG A 27 -7.08 11.57 6.95
N ILE A 28 -6.84 10.43 6.30
CA ILE A 28 -5.62 10.14 5.54
C ILE A 28 -5.93 9.87 4.07
N PRO A 29 -4.96 10.06 3.15
CA PRO A 29 -5.12 9.62 1.77
C PRO A 29 -5.37 8.11 1.68
N MET A 30 -6.28 7.69 0.80
CA MET A 30 -6.60 6.28 0.59
C MET A 30 -5.38 5.43 0.25
N THR A 31 -4.43 5.99 -0.51
CA THR A 31 -3.16 5.32 -0.84
C THR A 31 -2.31 5.01 0.40
N ARG A 32 -2.27 5.91 1.39
CA ARG A 32 -1.57 5.65 2.67
C ARG A 32 -2.27 4.58 3.50
N LEU A 33 -3.60 4.57 3.49
CA LEU A 33 -4.37 3.50 4.15
C LEU A 33 -4.04 2.14 3.51
N VAL A 34 -4.04 2.06 2.18
CA VAL A 34 -3.70 0.83 1.45
C VAL A 34 -2.28 0.38 1.77
N ASP A 35 -1.31 1.29 1.72
CA ASP A 35 0.09 1.00 2.03
C ASP A 35 0.25 0.41 3.43
N ARG A 36 -0.39 1.04 4.43
CA ARG A 36 -0.41 0.54 5.81
C ARG A 36 -1.05 -0.84 5.91
N LEU A 37 -2.25 -1.02 5.38
CA LEU A 37 -2.98 -2.29 5.45
C LEU A 37 -2.20 -3.44 4.78
N LEU A 38 -1.59 -3.18 3.63
CA LEU A 38 -0.80 -4.17 2.91
C LEU A 38 0.51 -4.46 3.63
N THR A 39 1.20 -3.44 4.14
CA THR A 39 2.42 -3.62 4.94
C THR A 39 2.14 -4.46 6.18
N ASP A 40 1.12 -4.11 6.95
CA ASP A 40 0.74 -4.83 8.17
C ASP A 40 0.37 -6.30 7.85
N SER A 41 -0.29 -6.56 6.72
CA SER A 41 -0.69 -7.91 6.30
C SER A 41 0.46 -8.74 5.71
N LEU A 42 1.42 -8.10 5.06
CA LEU A 42 2.52 -8.78 4.36
C LEU A 42 3.77 -8.92 5.22
N LEU A 43 3.94 -8.09 6.26
CA LEU A 43 5.13 -8.13 7.11
C LEU A 43 5.36 -9.55 7.66
N GLY A 44 6.59 -10.05 7.53
CA GLY A 44 6.99 -11.39 7.99
C GLY A 44 6.54 -12.55 7.09
N THR A 45 5.64 -12.32 6.12
CA THR A 45 5.26 -13.35 5.15
C THR A 45 6.47 -13.82 4.32
N PRO A 46 6.43 -15.03 3.72
CA PRO A 46 7.48 -15.47 2.79
C PRO A 46 7.72 -14.49 1.63
N GLY A 47 6.65 -13.85 1.13
CA GLY A 47 6.74 -12.82 0.10
C GLY A 47 7.56 -11.61 0.56
N TRP A 48 7.27 -11.09 1.75
CA TRP A 48 8.03 -9.98 2.33
C TRP A 48 9.49 -10.33 2.58
N ARG A 49 9.78 -11.53 3.12
CA ARG A 49 11.16 -11.99 3.34
C ARG A 49 11.93 -12.13 2.03
N ARG A 50 11.29 -12.66 0.99
CA ARG A 50 11.89 -12.74 -0.34
C ARG A 50 12.15 -11.35 -0.91
N ALA A 51 11.18 -10.45 -0.82
CA ALA A 51 11.34 -9.08 -1.28
C ALA A 51 12.48 -8.34 -0.56
N SER A 52 12.60 -8.52 0.76
CA SER A 52 13.67 -7.94 1.58
C SER A 52 15.06 -8.45 1.22
N ARG A 53 15.16 -9.70 0.74
CA ARG A 53 16.43 -10.29 0.31
C ARG A 53 16.78 -9.88 -1.12
N ASP A 54 15.80 -9.91 -2.00
CA ASP A 54 15.99 -9.71 -3.44
C ASP A 54 16.10 -8.19 -3.76
N TRP A 55 15.46 -7.30 -2.96
CA TRP A 55 15.47 -5.83 -3.08
C TRP A 55 15.54 -5.11 -1.71
N PRO A 56 16.69 -5.18 -1.01
CA PRO A 56 16.84 -4.60 0.33
C PRO A 56 16.63 -3.07 0.39
N GLU A 57 16.91 -2.36 -0.70
CA GLU A 57 16.74 -0.91 -0.81
C GLU A 57 15.26 -0.45 -0.74
N LEU A 58 14.32 -1.35 -1.04
CA LEU A 58 12.88 -1.02 -1.06
C LEU A 58 12.20 -1.19 0.31
N VAL A 59 12.82 -1.93 1.23
CA VAL A 59 12.20 -2.31 2.53
C VAL A 59 12.52 -1.31 3.66
N GLY A 60 13.35 -0.29 3.39
CA GLY A 60 13.85 0.66 4.39
C GLY A 60 13.33 2.11 4.30
N HIS A 61 12.44 2.44 3.36
CA HIS A 61 11.95 3.80 3.19
C HIS A 61 10.49 3.92 3.67
N PRO A 62 10.24 4.25 4.96
CA PRO A 62 8.91 4.67 5.36
C PRO A 62 8.54 5.90 4.53
N CYS A 63 7.34 5.88 3.96
CA CYS A 63 6.72 7.04 3.34
C CYS A 63 6.81 8.21 4.35
N LYS A 64 7.40 9.35 3.96
CA LYS A 64 7.87 10.46 4.82
C LYS A 64 6.80 11.18 5.66
N ASP A 65 5.62 10.61 5.81
CA ASP A 65 4.44 11.22 6.40
C ASP A 65 3.89 10.43 7.59
N GLN A 66 4.74 9.76 8.36
CA GLN A 66 4.32 9.15 9.61
C GLN A 66 4.27 10.23 10.72
N PRO A 67 3.09 10.59 11.26
CA PRO A 67 3.05 11.43 12.44
C PRO A 67 3.64 10.64 13.61
N ILE A 68 4.66 11.23 14.24
CA ILE A 68 5.11 10.90 15.58
C ILE A 68 3.91 11.04 16.51
N GLY A 69 3.40 9.90 16.98
CA GLY A 69 2.49 9.81 18.12
C GLY A 69 3.29 9.62 19.39
#